data_AF-A0A0G4Q8C8-F1
#
_entry.id   AF-A0A0G4Q8C8-F1
#
_cell.length_a   1.000
_cell.length_b   1.000
_cell.length_c   1.000
_cell.angle_alpha   90.00
_cell.angle_beta   90.00
_cell.angle_gamma   90.00
#
_symmetry.space_group_name_H-M   'P 1'
#
loop_
_entity.id
_entity.type
_entity.pdbx_description
1 polymer ?
#
loop_
_entity_poly.entity_id
_entity_poly.type
_entity_poly.pdbx_seq_one_letter_code
_entity_poly.pdbx_strand_id
1 'polypeptide(L)'
;MNKDIVSVITGDIINSRNITPESYDVMLYTLEQTVQLLSEQLPLKYDRYRGDSFQLVCLHACDAIKVAIVIQLAKNAVNPRPMRAGI
;
A
#
# COMPACT_ATOMS: atom_id res chain seq x y z
N MET A 1 -19.27 24.00 5.71
CA MET A 1 -17.95 23.35 5.81
C MET A 1 -18.09 21.99 5.16
N ASN A 2 -17.72 21.85 3.88
CA ASN A 2 -17.77 20.53 3.23
C ASN A 2 -16.66 19.72 3.90
N LYS A 3 -17.06 18.65 4.59
CA LYS A 3 -16.11 17.71 5.18
C LYS A 3 -15.49 16.99 3.99
N ASP A 4 -14.25 17.33 3.62
CA ASP A 4 -13.55 16.69 2.50
C ASP A 4 -13.50 15.17 2.77
N ILE A 5 -14.42 14.43 2.16
CA ILE A 5 -14.50 12.97 2.31
C ILE A 5 -13.28 12.42 1.59
N VAL A 6 -12.38 11.82 2.35
CA VAL A 6 -11.22 11.11 1.83
C VAL A 6 -11.40 9.62 2.03
N SER A 7 -10.77 8.83 1.18
CA SER A 7 -10.68 7.38 1.31
C SER A 7 -9.31 7.01 1.84
N VAL A 8 -9.27 6.09 2.80
CA VAL A 8 -8.04 5.69 3.48
C VAL A 8 -7.85 4.20 3.28
N ILE A 9 -6.73 3.80 2.72
CA ILE A 9 -6.34 2.39 2.61
C ILE A 9 -5.34 2.13 3.72
N THR A 10 -5.55 1.09 4.51
CA THR A 10 -4.57 0.62 5.48
C THR A 10 -4.12 -0.79 5.11
N GLY A 11 -2.83 -1.05 5.27
CA GLY A 11 -2.28 -2.36 4.99
C GLY A 11 -1.19 -2.75 5.97
N ASP A 12 -0.99 -4.06 6.12
CA ASP A 12 0.01 -4.64 7.01
C ASP A 12 0.70 -5.84 6.36
N ILE A 13 2.03 -5.90 6.51
CA ILE A 13 2.84 -7.03 6.06
C ILE A 13 2.69 -8.17 7.08
N ILE A 14 1.86 -9.15 6.75
CA ILE A 14 1.58 -10.27 7.65
C ILE A 14 2.82 -11.13 7.79
N ASN A 15 3.10 -11.54 9.03
CA ASN A 15 4.18 -12.47 9.36
C ASN A 15 5.57 -11.98 8.94
N SER A 16 5.75 -10.66 8.85
CA SER A 16 7.00 -9.94 8.59
C SER A 16 8.21 -10.48 9.36
N ARG A 17 8.03 -10.85 10.62
CA ARG A 17 9.07 -11.39 11.51
C ARG A 17 9.67 -12.71 11.02
N ASN A 18 8.98 -13.42 10.14
CA ASN A 18 9.40 -14.68 9.52
C ASN A 18 9.79 -14.51 8.03
N ILE A 19 9.96 -13.26 7.58
CA ILE A 19 10.47 -12.94 6.24
C ILE A 19 11.97 -12.73 6.37
N THR A 20 12.75 -13.23 5.40
CA THR A 20 14.19 -12.94 5.40
C THR A 20 14.41 -11.44 5.18
N PRO A 21 15.45 -10.82 5.76
CA PRO A 21 15.70 -9.40 5.58
C PRO A 21 15.70 -8.97 4.10
N GLU A 22 16.29 -9.77 3.22
CA GLU A 22 16.39 -9.48 1.79
C GLU A 22 15.01 -9.52 1.13
N SER A 23 14.17 -10.50 1.48
CA SER A 23 12.81 -10.61 0.94
C SER A 23 11.91 -9.48 1.45
N TYR A 24 12.16 -9.02 2.69
CA TYR A 24 11.46 -7.88 3.27
C TYR A 24 11.84 -6.58 2.57
N ASP A 25 13.12 -6.35 2.31
CA ASP A 25 13.63 -5.19 1.60
C ASP A 25 13.08 -5.12 0.16
N VAL A 26 13.06 -6.25 -0.56
CA VAL A 26 12.48 -6.32 -1.91
C VAL A 26 10.97 -6.02 -1.89
N MET A 27 10.24 -6.53 -0.90
CA MET A 27 8.80 -6.25 -0.76
C MET A 27 8.56 -4.76 -0.50
N LEU A 28 9.31 -4.18 0.44
CA LEU A 28 9.19 -2.78 0.80
C LEU A 28 9.54 -1.88 -0.38
N TYR A 29 10.65 -2.17 -1.07
CA TYR A 29 11.04 -1.46 -2.27
C TYR A 29 9.95 -1.52 -3.33
N THR A 30 9.38 -2.70 -3.58
CA THR A 30 8.28 -2.87 -4.55
C THR A 30 7.06 -2.05 -4.17
N LEU A 31 6.68 -2.05 -2.89
CA LEU A 31 5.55 -1.24 -2.40
C LEU A 31 5.83 0.25 -2.63
N GLU A 32 7.00 0.74 -2.22
CA GLU A 32 7.37 2.15 -2.38
C GLU A 32 7.42 2.59 -3.85
N GLN A 33 7.98 1.77 -4.74
CA GLN A 33 7.98 2.05 -6.18
C GLN A 33 6.57 2.03 -6.79
N THR A 34 5.73 1.08 -6.35
CA THR A 34 4.33 1.00 -6.82
C THR A 34 3.54 2.24 -6.40
N VAL A 35 3.70 2.67 -5.15
CA VAL A 35 3.04 3.86 -4.61
C VAL A 35 3.57 5.13 -5.29
N GLN A 36 4.88 5.22 -5.54
CA GLN A 36 5.49 6.32 -6.27
C GLN A 36 4.87 6.45 -7.68
N LEU A 37 4.78 5.35 -8.43
CA LEU A 37 4.16 5.33 -9.76
C LEU A 37 2.68 5.77 -9.72
N LEU A 38 1.93 5.31 -8.72
CA LEU A 38 0.53 5.72 -8.53
C LEU A 38 0.43 7.22 -8.20
N SER A 39 1.40 7.78 -7.46
CA SER A 39 1.39 9.18 -7.02
C SER A 39 1.66 10.16 -8.15
N GLU A 40 2.33 9.72 -9.22
CA GLU A 40 2.51 10.49 -10.44
C GLU A 40 1.21 10.66 -11.22
N GLN A 41 0.23 9.77 -10.99
CA GLN A 41 -1.03 9.73 -11.73
C GLN A 41 -2.23 10.19 -10.91
N LEU A 42 -2.17 10.04 -9.58
CA LEU A 42 -3.29 10.25 -8.67
C LEU A 42 -2.87 11.11 -7.47
N PRO A 43 -3.74 12.02 -7.00
CA PRO A 43 -3.49 12.78 -5.78
C PRO A 43 -3.62 11.86 -4.56
N LEU A 44 -2.50 11.21 -4.21
CA LEU A 44 -2.38 10.29 -3.08
C LEU A 44 -1.33 10.76 -2.09
N LYS A 45 -1.55 10.44 -0.82
CA LYS A 45 -0.53 10.56 0.23
C LYS A 45 -0.25 9.19 0.79
N TYR A 46 1.02 8.89 1.03
CA TYR A 46 1.47 7.64 1.62
C TYR A 46 2.23 7.93 2.90
N ASP A 47 1.94 7.15 3.93
CA ASP A 47 2.67 7.16 5.20
C ASP A 47 2.92 5.71 5.64
N ARG A 48 4.12 5.46 6.17
CA ARG A 48 4.50 4.16 6.70
C ARG A 48 4.80 4.29 8.17
N TYR A 49 4.11 3.49 8.98
CA TYR A 49 4.31 3.45 10.41
C TYR A 49 5.46 2.50 10.77
N ARG A 50 6.04 2.68 11.96
CA ARG A 50 7.10 1.77 12.43
C ARG A 50 6.58 0.33 12.47
N GLY A 51 7.36 -0.58 11.88
CA GLY A 51 6.98 -1.98 11.70
C GLY A 51 6.53 -2.23 10.27
N ASP A 52 5.37 -2.85 10.14
CA ASP A 52 4.91 -3.53 8.92
C ASP A 52 3.66 -2.89 8.30
N SER A 53 3.16 -1.84 8.93
CA SER A 53 1.89 -1.21 8.59
C SER A 53 2.09 0.08 7.81
N PHE A 54 1.19 0.34 6.87
CA PHE A 54 1.20 1.52 6.03
C PHE A 54 -0.21 2.05 5.78
N GLN A 55 -0.29 3.30 5.35
CA GLN A 55 -1.54 3.97 5.03
C GLN A 55 -1.41 4.77 3.73
N LEU A 56 -2.45 4.73 2.92
CA LEU A 56 -2.64 5.63 1.78
C LEU A 56 -3.91 6.45 1.96
N VAL A 57 -3.83 7.74 1.64
CA VAL A 57 -4.98 8.64 1.62
C VAL A 57 -5.23 9.07 0.18
N CYS A 58 -6.42 8.78 -0.32
CA CYS A 58 -6.91 9.14 -1.64
C CYS A 58 -8.05 10.15 -1.51
N LEU A 59 -8.10 11.14 -2.40
CA LEU A 59 -9.19 12.12 -2.43
C LEU A 59 -10.51 11.54 -2.95
N HIS A 60 -10.46 10.48 -3.75
CA HIS A 60 -11.63 9.86 -4.37
C HIS A 60 -11.69 8.36 -4.09
N ALA A 61 -12.89 7.87 -3.77
CA ALA A 61 -13.11 6.44 -3.46
C ALA A 61 -12.78 5.51 -4.62
N CYS A 62 -13.08 5.93 -5.86
CA CYS A 62 -12.73 5.16 -7.05
C CYS A 62 -11.21 4.95 -7.17
N ASP A 63 -10.42 5.95 -6.80
CA ASP A 63 -8.97 5.85 -6.87
C ASP A 63 -8.43 4.97 -5.74
N ALA A 64 -9.03 5.02 -4.55
CA ALA A 64 -8.69 4.10 -3.48
C ALA A 64 -8.88 2.62 -3.87
N ILE A 65 -9.98 2.30 -4.57
CA ILE A 65 -10.22 0.93 -5.04
C ILE A 65 -9.15 0.51 -6.08
N LYS A 66 -8.83 1.37 -7.05
CA LYS A 66 -7.77 1.10 -8.04
C LYS A 66 -6.42 0.88 -7.36
N VAL A 67 -6.04 1.78 -6.45
CA VAL A 67 -4.80 1.71 -5.69
C VAL A 67 -4.72 0.41 -4.89
N ALA A 68 -5.79 0.02 -4.20
CA ALA A 68 -5.84 -1.23 -3.45
C ALA A 68 -5.62 -2.47 -4.35
N ILE A 69 -6.25 -2.48 -5.53
CA ILE A 69 -6.08 -3.55 -6.53
C ILE A 69 -4.63 -3.61 -7.01
N VAL A 70 -4.05 -2.46 -7.39
CA VAL A 70 -2.67 -2.40 -7.90
C VAL A 70 -1.66 -2.86 -6.85
N ILE A 71 -1.80 -2.40 -5.59
CA ILE A 71 -0.93 -2.83 -4.48
C ILE A 71 -1.03 -4.35 -4.26
N GLN A 72 -2.25 -4.90 -4.31
CA GLN A 72 -2.49 -6.33 -4.16
C GLN A 72 -1.86 -7.16 -5.29
N LEU A 73 -1.88 -6.65 -6.53
CA LEU A 73 -1.25 -7.29 -7.69
C LEU A 73 0.27 -7.19 -7.66
N ALA A 74 0.82 -6.02 -7.36
CA ALA A 74 2.26 -5.79 -7.24
C ALA A 74 2.91 -6.72 -6.21
N LYS A 75 2.22 -6.94 -5.08
CA LYS A 75 2.61 -7.96 -4.10
C LYS A 75 2.68 -9.36 -4.69
N ASN A 76 1.60 -9.81 -5.33
CA ASN A 76 1.51 -11.17 -5.85
C ASN A 76 2.60 -11.48 -6.89
N ALA A 77 3.09 -10.45 -7.59
CA ALA A 77 4.20 -10.58 -8.54
C ALA A 77 5.55 -10.84 -7.86
N VAL A 78 5.74 -10.39 -6.61
CA VAL A 78 7.03 -10.46 -5.89
C VAL A 78 7.07 -11.58 -4.86
N ASN A 79 5.96 -11.91 -4.20
CA ASN A 79 5.90 -13.02 -3.24
C ASN A 79 4.45 -13.48 -2.99
N PRO A 80 4.11 -14.79 -3.11
CA PRO A 80 2.74 -15.29 -2.92
C PRO A 80 2.24 -15.33 -1.46
N ARG A 81 3.00 -14.80 -0.48
CA ARG A 81 2.56 -14.76 0.93
C ARG A 81 1.47 -13.69 1.17
N PRO A 82 0.57 -13.88 2.15
CA PRO A 82 -0.58 -12.97 2.32
C PRO A 82 -0.15 -11.63 2.96
N MET A 83 -0.31 -10.50 2.28
CA MET A 83 -0.43 -9.15 2.88
C MET A 83 -1.93 -8.79 2.93
N ARG A 84 -2.40 -8.11 3.98
CA ARG A 84 -3.80 -7.63 4.06
C ARG A 84 -3.83 -6.14 3.75
N ALA A 85 -4.66 -5.74 2.79
CA ALA A 85 -5.01 -4.35 2.53
C ALA A 85 -6.53 -4.22 2.66
N GLY A 86 -6.99 -3.31 3.52
CA GLY A 86 -8.39 -2.96 3.73
C GLY A 86 -8.64 -1.51 3.32
N ILE A 87 -9.82 -1.26 2.77
CA ILE A 87 -10.36 0.08 2.47
C ILE A 87 -11.33 0.47 3.57
#